data_AF-A0A959UVD0-F1
#
_entry.id   AF-A0A959UVD0-F1
#
_cell.length_a   1.000
_cell.length_b   1.000
_cell.length_c   1.000
_cell.angle_alpha   90.00
_cell.angle_beta   90.00
_cell.angle_gamma   90.00
#
_symmetry.space_group_name_H-M   'P 1'
#
loop_
_entity.id
_entity.type
_entity.pdbx_description
1 polymer ?
#
loop_
_entity_poly.entity_id
_entity_poly.type
_entity_poly.pdbx_seq_one_letter_code
_entity_poly.pdbx_strand_id
1 'polypeptide(L)'
;RFTLVYTGSVYREQEWDLVLRAVDLLERDHPEVAGTSRLLVVGMRTAHDSSLSDLGRRMDQRPTIERQARLGREEVLGLQQQADLLLHVGFGEKQVLPLKLFEYIASGRPIAQVGSG
;
A
#
# COMPACT_ATOMS: atom_id res chain seq x y z
N ARG A 1 -14.02 -1.79 10.38
CA ARG A 1 -13.46 -2.27 9.10
C ARG A 1 -11.96 -2.20 9.23
N PHE A 2 -11.24 -3.28 8.98
CA PHE A 2 -9.79 -3.33 9.16
C PHE A 2 -9.11 -2.60 8.00
N THR A 3 -8.21 -1.65 8.30
CA THR A 3 -7.63 -0.74 7.31
C THR A 3 -6.11 -0.85 7.29
N LEU A 4 -5.60 -1.38 6.19
CA LEU A 4 -4.20 -1.27 5.80
C LEU A 4 -3.96 0.04 5.08
N VAL A 5 -2.91 0.76 5.43
CA VAL A 5 -2.55 2.01 4.75
C VAL A 5 -1.14 1.93 4.19
N TYR A 6 -1.02 2.07 2.88
CA TYR A 6 0.20 2.48 2.21
C TYR A 6 0.10 3.98 1.90
N THR A 7 1.08 4.76 2.32
CA THR A 7 1.21 6.15 1.89
C THR A 7 2.57 6.34 1.23
N GLY A 8 2.64 7.12 0.15
CA GLY A 8 3.89 7.44 -0.53
C GLY A 8 3.77 7.38 -2.04
N SER A 9 4.84 7.79 -2.71
CA SER A 9 4.96 7.56 -4.14
C SER A 9 5.14 6.06 -4.40
N VAL A 10 4.35 5.53 -5.32
CA VAL A 10 4.52 4.16 -5.82
C VAL A 10 5.61 4.17 -6.89
N TYR A 11 6.57 3.26 -6.76
CA TYR A 11 7.67 3.09 -7.71
C TYR A 11 7.59 1.73 -8.40
N ARG A 12 8.08 1.65 -9.64
CA ARG A 12 8.11 0.41 -10.43
C ARG A 12 8.98 -0.66 -9.76
N GLU A 13 10.03 -0.25 -9.09
CA GLU A 13 10.98 -1.14 -8.41
C GLU A 13 10.42 -1.74 -7.12
N GLN A 14 9.27 -1.25 -6.65
CA GLN A 14 8.60 -1.88 -5.52
C GLN A 14 7.88 -3.15 -5.94
N GLU A 15 7.88 -4.14 -5.05
CA GLU A 15 7.33 -5.46 -5.31
C GLU A 15 5.80 -5.52 -5.16
N TRP A 16 5.09 -4.61 -5.81
CA TRP A 16 3.62 -4.54 -5.76
C TRP A 16 2.92 -5.79 -6.29
N ASP A 17 3.58 -6.57 -7.14
CA ASP A 17 3.05 -7.86 -7.60
C ASP A 17 2.87 -8.86 -6.45
N LEU A 18 3.71 -8.81 -5.42
CA LEU A 18 3.53 -9.63 -4.21
C LEU A 18 2.29 -9.18 -3.44
N VAL A 19 2.10 -7.87 -3.31
CA VAL A 19 0.92 -7.30 -2.63
C VAL A 19 -0.36 -7.66 -3.37
N LEU A 20 -0.40 -7.48 -4.70
CA LEU A 20 -1.57 -7.81 -5.51
C LEU A 20 -1.91 -9.30 -5.46
N ARG A 21 -0.89 -10.17 -5.48
CA ARG A 21 -1.09 -11.62 -5.33
C ARG A 21 -1.65 -11.97 -3.95
N ALA A 22 -1.16 -11.34 -2.89
CA ALA A 22 -1.68 -11.55 -1.54
C ALA A 22 -3.15 -11.09 -1.42
N VAL A 23 -3.51 -9.97 -2.05
CA VAL A 23 -4.91 -9.53 -2.13
C VAL A 23 -5.77 -10.53 -2.91
N ASP A 24 -5.30 -11.06 -4.04
CA ASP A 24 -6.03 -12.07 -4.82
C ASP A 24 -6.28 -13.35 -4.00
N LEU A 25 -5.28 -13.79 -3.22
CA LEU A 25 -5.42 -14.93 -2.31
C LEU A 25 -6.43 -14.62 -1.20
N LEU A 26 -6.38 -13.44 -0.59
CA LEU A 26 -7.32 -13.02 0.45
C LEU A 26 -8.76 -12.97 -0.07
N GLU A 27 -8.98 -12.34 -1.22
CA GLU A 27 -10.30 -12.21 -1.84
C GLU A 27 -10.88 -13.57 -2.25
N ARG A 28 -10.05 -14.52 -2.68
CA ARG A 28 -10.47 -15.86 -3.11
C ARG A 28 -10.68 -16.83 -1.94
N ASP A 29 -9.72 -16.89 -1.01
CA ASP A 29 -9.65 -17.94 0.00
C ASP A 29 -10.33 -17.51 1.32
N HIS A 30 -10.45 -16.20 1.56
CA HIS A 30 -11.04 -15.61 2.78
C HIS A 30 -11.96 -14.40 2.44
N PRO A 31 -13.02 -14.60 1.64
CA PRO A 31 -13.89 -13.51 1.18
C PRO A 31 -14.56 -12.73 2.33
N GLU A 32 -14.81 -13.36 3.47
CA GLU A 32 -15.33 -12.72 4.68
C GLU A 32 -14.35 -11.70 5.29
N VAL A 33 -13.05 -12.00 5.24
CA VAL A 33 -12.00 -11.09 5.69
C VAL A 33 -11.80 -9.98 4.67
N ALA A 34 -11.76 -10.31 3.38
CA ALA A 34 -11.64 -9.34 2.30
C ALA A 34 -12.78 -8.30 2.33
N GLY A 35 -14.02 -8.75 2.54
CA GLY A 35 -15.20 -7.88 2.61
C GLY A 35 -15.20 -6.92 3.81
N THR A 36 -14.48 -7.24 4.88
CA THR A 36 -14.33 -6.41 6.08
C THR A 36 -13.00 -5.69 6.19
N SER A 37 -12.14 -5.86 5.18
CA SER A 37 -10.82 -5.25 5.07
C SER A 37 -10.76 -4.19 3.97
N ARG A 38 -9.68 -3.41 3.99
CA ARG A 38 -9.37 -2.44 2.95
C ARG A 38 -7.89 -2.10 2.95
N LEU A 39 -7.27 -2.09 1.77
CA LEU A 39 -5.96 -1.52 1.52
C LEU A 39 -6.13 -0.13 0.89
N LEU A 40 -5.80 0.91 1.65
CA LEU A 40 -5.77 2.28 1.18
C LEU A 40 -4.37 2.62 0.65
N VAL A 41 -4.26 2.98 -0.63
CA VAL A 41 -3.01 3.37 -1.29
C VAL A 41 -3.06 4.88 -1.60
N VAL A 42 -2.32 5.67 -0.83
CA VAL A 42 -2.32 7.14 -0.93
C VAL A 42 -1.04 7.64 -1.59
N GLY A 43 -1.18 8.43 -2.66
CA GLY A 43 -0.06 9.14 -3.29
C GLY A 43 0.53 8.50 -4.55
N MET A 44 -0.14 7.49 -5.10
CA MET A 44 0.23 6.91 -6.40
C MET A 44 0.05 7.94 -7.53
N ARG A 45 1.07 8.12 -8.38
CA ARG A 45 0.99 8.90 -9.62
C ARG A 45 1.17 7.98 -10.81
N THR A 46 0.24 8.00 -11.75
CA THR A 46 0.26 7.11 -12.93
C THR A 46 0.47 7.84 -14.25
N ALA A 47 0.23 9.15 -14.30
CA ALA A 47 0.01 9.91 -15.55
C ALA A 47 1.18 9.95 -16.57
N HIS A 48 2.38 9.48 -16.21
CA HIS A 48 3.57 9.56 -17.08
C HIS A 48 4.38 8.27 -17.18
N ASP A 49 3.88 7.18 -16.59
CA ASP A 49 4.55 5.87 -16.62
C ASP A 49 3.51 4.80 -16.96
N SER A 50 3.70 4.11 -18.08
CA SER A 50 2.79 3.06 -18.55
C SER A 50 2.73 1.88 -17.58
N SER A 51 3.86 1.51 -16.96
CA SER A 51 3.91 0.42 -15.98
C SER A 51 3.14 0.77 -14.71
N LEU A 52 3.24 2.03 -14.24
CA LEU A 52 2.44 2.50 -13.11
C LEU A 52 0.97 2.65 -13.47
N SER A 53 0.65 3.00 -14.72
CA SER A 53 -0.73 3.04 -15.21
C SER A 53 -1.38 1.65 -15.21
N ASP A 54 -0.67 0.63 -15.68
CA ASP A 54 -1.16 -0.75 -15.66
C ASP A 54 -1.27 -1.29 -14.22
N LEU A 55 -0.32 -0.96 -13.34
CA LEU A 55 -0.42 -1.27 -11.92
C LEU A 55 -1.65 -0.62 -11.28
N GLY A 56 -1.90 0.66 -11.57
CA GLY A 56 -3.06 1.40 -11.09
C GLY A 56 -4.38 0.75 -11.54
N ARG A 57 -4.46 0.34 -12.82
CA ARG A 57 -5.63 -0.39 -13.35
C ARG A 57 -5.85 -1.72 -12.63
N ARG A 58 -4.77 -2.47 -12.37
CA ARG A 58 -4.85 -3.73 -11.62
C ARG A 58 -5.34 -3.48 -10.19
N MET A 59 -4.88 -2.43 -9.53
CA MET A 59 -5.39 -2.04 -8.21
C MET A 59 -6.89 -1.71 -8.26
N ASP A 60 -7.33 -0.95 -9.25
CA ASP A 60 -8.74 -0.53 -9.39
C ASP A 60 -9.71 -1.70 -9.66
N GLN A 61 -9.20 -2.82 -10.18
CA GLN A 61 -10.00 -4.03 -10.41
C GLN A 61 -10.31 -4.81 -9.13
N ARG A 62 -9.68 -4.48 -8.01
CA ARG A 62 -9.80 -5.21 -6.74
C ARG A 62 -10.66 -4.42 -5.75
N PRO A 63 -11.79 -4.96 -5.27
CA PRO A 63 -12.66 -4.26 -4.32
C PRO A 63 -12.01 -4.01 -2.97
N THR A 64 -10.98 -4.79 -2.59
CA THR A 64 -10.25 -4.58 -1.33
C THR A 64 -9.26 -3.41 -1.41
N ILE A 65 -8.93 -2.89 -2.61
CA ILE A 65 -7.97 -1.80 -2.77
C ILE A 65 -8.71 -0.50 -3.09
N GLU A 66 -8.44 0.55 -2.32
CA GLU A 66 -8.80 1.92 -2.70
C GLU A 66 -7.55 2.75 -2.92
N ARG A 67 -7.47 3.41 -4.09
CA ARG A 67 -6.43 4.40 -4.36
C ARG A 67 -6.95 5.81 -4.09
N GLN A 68 -6.15 6.60 -3.41
CA GLN A 68 -6.42 8.02 -3.20
C GLN A 68 -5.31 8.88 -3.80
N ALA A 69 -5.71 10.08 -4.22
CA ALA A 69 -4.79 11.11 -4.66
C ALA A 69 -3.81 11.47 -3.54
N ARG A 70 -2.75 12.20 -3.90
CA ARG A 70 -1.79 12.68 -2.92
C ARG A 70 -2.48 13.66 -1.96
N LEU A 71 -2.34 13.40 -0.67
CA LEU A 71 -2.82 14.25 0.41
C LEU A 71 -1.70 15.12 0.98
N GLY A 72 -2.09 16.15 1.73
CA GLY A 72 -1.19 16.97 2.54
C GLY A 72 -0.48 16.16 3.62
N ARG A 73 0.62 16.70 4.14
CA ARG A 73 1.48 16.01 5.13
C ARG A 73 0.70 15.61 6.38
N GLU A 74 -0.09 16.53 6.92
CA GLU A 74 -0.87 16.32 8.15
C GLU A 74 -1.96 15.27 7.95
N GLU A 75 -2.66 15.29 6.81
CA GLU A 75 -3.67 14.29 6.46
C GLU A 75 -3.06 12.89 6.34
N VAL A 76 -1.88 12.79 5.70
CA VAL A 76 -1.13 11.53 5.62
C VAL A 76 -0.75 11.02 7.01
N LEU A 77 -0.30 11.89 7.92
CA LEU A 77 0.03 11.52 9.30
C LEU A 77 -1.21 11.05 10.06
N GLY A 78 -2.34 11.76 9.91
CA GLY A 78 -3.62 11.38 10.49
C GLY A 78 -4.06 9.99 10.03
N LEU A 79 -3.97 9.70 8.72
CA LEU A 79 -4.25 8.38 8.17
C LEU A 79 -3.32 7.31 8.73
N GLN A 80 -2.02 7.60 8.85
CA GLN A 80 -1.06 6.66 9.41
C GLN A 80 -1.38 6.32 10.87
N GLN A 81 -1.75 7.31 11.69
CA GLN A 81 -2.10 7.11 13.11
C GLN A 81 -3.41 6.34 13.31
N GLN A 82 -4.34 6.46 12.36
CA GLN A 82 -5.65 5.80 12.40
C GLN A 82 -5.65 4.40 11.75
N ALA A 83 -4.59 4.03 11.04
CA ALA A 83 -4.48 2.72 10.41
C ALA A 83 -4.45 1.60 11.44
N ASP A 84 -5.09 0.47 11.12
CA ASP A 84 -4.93 -0.75 11.92
C ASP A 84 -3.57 -1.42 11.64
N LEU A 85 -3.07 -1.25 10.40
CA LEU A 85 -1.77 -1.76 9.94
C LEU A 85 -1.20 -0.83 8.87
N LEU A 86 0.10 -0.54 8.93
CA LEU A 86 0.80 0.17 7.87
C LEU A 86 1.45 -0.82 6.91
N LEU A 87 1.31 -0.57 5.60
CA LEU A 87 1.96 -1.37 4.57
C LEU A 87 3.22 -0.66 4.08
N HIS A 88 4.35 -1.34 4.19
CA HIS A 88 5.59 -0.98 3.52
C HIS A 88 5.91 -2.01 2.44
N VAL A 89 6.13 -1.54 1.21
CA VAL A 89 6.49 -2.37 0.05
C VAL A 89 7.95 -2.14 -0.27
N GLY A 90 8.74 -3.22 -0.14
CA GLY A 90 10.17 -3.27 -0.38
C GLY A 90 10.54 -3.08 -1.85
N PHE A 91 11.83 -2.83 -2.07
CA PHE A 91 12.43 -2.51 -3.36
C PHE A 91 13.36 -3.64 -3.86
N GLY A 92 12.89 -4.89 -3.91
CA GLY A 92 13.71 -6.02 -4.41
C GLY A 92 15.18 -5.98 -3.94
N GLU A 93 16.12 -6.12 -4.87
CA GLU A 93 17.57 -6.15 -4.56
C GLU A 93 18.18 -4.80 -4.11
N LYS A 94 17.41 -3.71 -4.05
CA LYS A 94 17.94 -2.41 -3.64
C LYS A 94 17.78 -2.21 -2.14
N GLN A 95 18.89 -1.97 -1.44
CA GLN A 95 18.91 -1.51 -0.05
C GLN A 95 18.49 -0.03 0.05
N VAL A 96 17.22 0.26 -0.23
CA VAL A 96 16.62 1.58 -0.04
C VAL A 96 15.92 1.58 1.30
N LEU A 97 16.40 2.42 2.23
CA LEU A 97 15.67 2.74 3.46
C LEU A 97 14.88 4.03 3.21
N PRO A 98 13.58 3.97 2.86
CA PRO A 98 12.82 5.18 2.66
C PRO A 98 12.64 5.90 3.99
N LEU A 99 12.90 7.22 4.01
CA LEU A 99 12.68 8.07 5.19
C LEU A 99 11.26 7.93 5.77
N LYS A 100 10.31 7.53 4.92
CA LYS A 100 8.93 7.26 5.29
C LYS A 100 8.75 6.17 6.33
N LEU A 101 9.70 5.23 6.44
CA LEU A 101 9.66 4.20 7.48
C LEU A 101 9.75 4.82 8.88
N PHE A 102 10.49 5.92 9.05
CA PHE A 102 10.53 6.63 10.34
C PHE A 102 9.18 7.26 10.69
N GLU A 103 8.42 7.74 9.70
CA GLU A 103 7.05 8.23 9.94
C GLU A 103 6.14 7.09 10.42
N TYR A 104 6.26 5.92 9.80
CA TYR A 104 5.48 4.74 10.18
C TYR A 104 5.82 4.29 11.59
N ILE A 105 7.11 4.23 11.94
CA ILE A 105 7.55 3.91 13.30
C ILE A 105 6.98 4.93 14.29
N ALA A 106 7.05 6.23 13.97
CA ALA A 106 6.52 7.29 14.82
C ALA A 106 4.99 7.24 15.02
N SER A 107 4.24 6.61 14.10
CA SER A 107 2.78 6.43 14.25
C SER A 107 2.37 5.46 15.36
N GLY A 108 3.32 4.62 15.82
CA GLY A 108 3.07 3.56 16.80
C GLY A 108 2.13 2.45 16.30
N ARG A 109 1.81 2.40 15.00
CA ARG A 109 1.00 1.32 14.42
C ARG A 109 1.88 0.13 14.02
N PRO A 110 1.33 -1.10 14.03
CA PRO A 110 2.03 -2.24 13.47
C PRO A 110 2.35 -2.01 11.98
N ILE A 111 3.47 -2.57 11.51
CA ILE A 111 3.95 -2.41 10.13
C ILE A 111 4.08 -3.81 9.50
N ALA A 112 3.39 -4.03 8.39
CA ALA A 112 3.63 -5.17 7.51
C ALA A 112 4.64 -4.79 6.43
N GLN A 113 5.77 -5.50 6.42
CA GLN A 113 6.79 -5.40 5.39
C GLN A 113 6.53 -6.49 4.33
N VAL A 114 6.43 -6.09 3.07
CA VAL A 114 6.38 -7.03 1.94
C VAL A 114 7.61 -6.82 1.08
N GLY A 115 8.36 -7.89 0.83
CA GLY A 115 9.46 -7.92 -0.13
C GLY A 115 10.17 -9.26 -0.14
N SER A 116 10.95 -9.55 -1.17
CA SER A 116 11.66 -10.82 -1.35
C SER A 116 12.85 -11.02 -0.40
N GLY A 117 13.31 -9.96 0.28
CA GLY A 117 14.57 -9.95 1.02
C GLY A 117 15.75 -9.61 0.13
#